data_AF-A0A8X6SV34-F1
#
_entry.id   AF-A0A8X6SV34-F1
#
_cell.length_a   1.000
_cell.length_b   1.000
_cell.length_c   1.000
_cell.angle_alpha   90.00
_cell.angle_beta   90.00
_cell.angle_gamma   90.00
#
_symmetry.space_group_name_H-M   'P 1'
#
loop_
_entity.id
_entity.type
_entity.pdbx_description
1 polymer ?
#
loop_
_entity_poly.entity_id
_entity_poly.type
_entity_poly.pdbx_seq_one_letter_code
_entity_poly.pdbx_strand_id
1 'polypeptide(L)'
;MQSLHPKPSKHHGKRPVFIHPGLLEATHVFLRRDMLRRPLQQPYDGPFKVLQMKDKVFFLDINAKNETPATVEPNATTSTPATVESDPTASTPTQPSTRSGRKVHLPTRYR
;
A
#
# COMPACT_ATOMS: atom_id res chain seq x y z
N MET A 1 20.00 5.18 39.27
CA MET A 1 19.05 5.28 38.14
C MET A 1 18.16 4.04 38.15
N GLN A 2 16.84 4.20 38.15
CA GLN A 2 15.90 3.06 38.09
C GLN A 2 15.83 2.50 36.66
N SER A 3 15.85 1.17 36.52
CA SER A 3 15.68 0.51 35.21
C SER A 3 14.21 0.56 34.79
N LEU A 4 13.89 1.40 33.81
CA LEU A 4 12.58 1.40 33.18
C LEU A 4 12.57 0.35 32.06
N HIS A 5 11.74 -0.69 32.22
CA HIS A 5 11.46 -1.65 31.16
C HIS A 5 10.09 -1.36 30.55
N PRO A 6 9.95 -1.43 29.22
CA PRO A 6 8.65 -1.29 28.56
C PRO A 6 7.73 -2.44 29.00
N LYS A 7 6.47 -2.11 29.31
CA LYS A 7 5.44 -3.12 29.55
C LYS A 7 5.07 -3.79 28.22
N PRO A 8 4.91 -5.12 28.18
CA PRO A 8 4.49 -5.82 26.97
C PRO A 8 3.14 -5.28 26.49
N SER A 9 3.07 -4.87 25.23
CA SER A 9 1.84 -4.44 24.60
C SER A 9 1.00 -5.65 24.19
N LYS A 10 -0.34 -5.51 24.26
CA LYS A 10 -1.26 -6.53 23.75
C LYS A 10 -1.53 -6.24 22.27
N HIS A 11 -1.16 -7.17 21.40
CA HIS A 11 -1.48 -7.09 19.98
C HIS A 11 -2.89 -7.68 19.73
N HIS A 12 -3.88 -6.80 19.54
CA HIS A 12 -5.30 -7.18 19.48
C HIS A 12 -5.83 -7.65 18.11
N GLY A 13 -4.99 -8.06 17.17
CA GLY A 13 -5.51 -8.62 15.93
C GLY A 13 -4.47 -9.24 15.01
N LYS A 14 -4.71 -10.47 14.57
CA LYS A 14 -4.06 -11.06 13.39
C LYS A 14 -4.78 -10.57 12.14
N ARG A 15 -4.76 -9.26 11.86
CA ARG A 15 -5.42 -8.74 10.66
C ARG A 15 -4.71 -9.30 9.43
N PRO A 16 -5.42 -9.95 8.49
CA PRO A 16 -4.81 -10.30 7.22
C PRO A 16 -4.37 -9.01 6.55
N VAL A 17 -3.16 -9.02 5.99
CA VAL A 17 -2.70 -7.89 5.17
C VAL A 17 -3.43 -8.00 3.85
N PHE A 18 -4.09 -6.92 3.45
CA PHE A 18 -4.71 -6.84 2.14
C PHE A 18 -3.62 -6.86 1.07
N ILE A 19 -3.74 -7.80 0.12
CA ILE A 19 -2.87 -7.93 -1.04
C ILE A 19 -3.77 -7.73 -2.27
N HIS A 20 -3.40 -6.81 -3.15
CA HIS A 20 -4.15 -6.54 -4.37
C HIS A 20 -4.05 -7.75 -5.31
N PRO A 21 -5.14 -8.20 -5.96
CA PRO A 21 -5.11 -9.38 -6.84
C PRO A 21 -4.14 -9.23 -8.01
N GLY A 22 -4.03 -8.04 -8.60
CA GLY A 22 -3.05 -7.78 -9.67
C GLY A 22 -1.58 -7.91 -9.23
N LEU A 23 -1.32 -7.96 -7.92
CA LEU A 23 0.01 -8.24 -7.41
C LEU A 23 0.35 -9.74 -7.49
N LEU A 24 -0.67 -10.61 -7.49
CA LEU A 24 -0.51 -12.06 -7.69
C LEU A 24 -0.09 -12.40 -9.12
N GLU A 25 -0.45 -11.55 -10.07
CA GLU A 25 -0.17 -11.70 -11.50
C GLU A 25 0.99 -10.79 -11.96
N ALA A 26 1.63 -10.07 -11.03
CA ALA A 26 2.68 -9.11 -11.36
C ALA A 26 3.91 -9.81 -11.97
N THR A 27 4.27 -9.41 -13.19
CA THR A 27 5.46 -9.94 -13.88
C THR A 27 6.76 -9.29 -13.41
N HIS A 28 6.67 -8.03 -12.95
CA HIS A 28 7.79 -7.24 -12.45
C HIS A 28 7.40 -6.50 -11.19
N VAL A 29 8.33 -6.37 -10.25
CA VAL A 29 8.17 -5.59 -9.03
C VAL A 29 9.41 -4.76 -8.74
N PHE A 30 9.23 -3.65 -8.03
CA PHE A 30 10.33 -2.82 -7.56
C PHE A 30 10.78 -3.24 -6.17
N LEU A 31 12.09 -3.33 -5.94
CA LEU A 31 12.64 -3.71 -4.64
C LEU A 31 13.01 -2.48 -3.83
N ARG A 32 12.49 -2.38 -2.61
CA ARG A 32 12.94 -1.36 -1.65
C ARG A 32 14.22 -1.81 -0.96
N ARG A 33 15.25 -0.95 -0.94
CA ARG A 33 16.47 -1.19 -0.15
C ARG A 33 16.45 -0.34 1.12
N ASP A 34 16.15 -0.97 2.27
CA ASP A 34 16.08 -0.31 3.58
C ASP A 34 17.46 -0.09 4.23
N MET A 35 18.46 0.23 3.42
CA MET A 35 19.79 0.62 3.90
C MET A 35 19.89 2.14 4.03
N LEU A 36 20.96 2.62 4.69
CA LEU A 36 21.29 4.05 4.68
C LEU A 36 21.40 4.53 3.24
N ARG A 37 20.52 5.46 2.86
CA ARG A 37 20.43 6.04 1.52
C ARG A 37 21.12 7.38 1.48
N ARG A 38 21.74 7.70 0.35
CA ARG A 38 22.28 9.04 0.10
C ARG A 38 21.12 10.01 -0.17
N PRO A 39 21.31 11.32 0.06
CA PRO A 39 20.36 12.33 -0.40
C PRO A 39 20.02 12.13 -1.88
N LEU A 40 18.75 12.28 -2.24
CA LEU A 40 18.23 12.13 -3.61
C LEU A 40 18.37 10.73 -4.24
N GLN A 41 18.81 9.72 -3.50
CA GLN A 41 18.78 8.34 -3.98
C GLN A 41 17.33 7.84 -3.98
N GLN A 42 16.89 7.15 -5.04
CA GLN A 42 15.56 6.57 -5.09
C GLN A 42 15.35 5.48 -4.00
N PRO A 43 14.12 5.30 -3.48
CA PRO A 43 13.83 4.29 -2.45
C PRO A 43 13.78 2.87 -2.99
N TYR A 44 13.37 2.77 -4.24
CA TYR A 44 13.13 1.52 -4.91
C TYR A 44 14.13 1.40 -6.05
N ASP A 45 14.70 0.23 -6.18
CA ASP A 45 15.48 -0.14 -7.34
C ASP A 45 14.60 -0.93 -8.30
N GLY A 46 14.85 -0.69 -9.60
CA GLY A 46 14.55 -1.51 -10.78
C GLY A 46 13.22 -2.29 -10.85
N PRO A 47 12.59 -2.39 -12.03
CA PRO A 47 11.62 -3.46 -12.25
C PRO A 47 12.39 -4.79 -12.34
N PHE A 48 12.28 -5.63 -11.32
CA PHE A 48 12.84 -6.98 -11.32
C PHE A 48 11.80 -8.00 -11.74
N LYS A 49 12.19 -8.96 -12.57
CA LYS A 49 11.31 -10.05 -13.00
C LYS A 49 10.97 -10.95 -11.81
N VAL A 50 9.69 -11.24 -11.63
CA VAL A 50 9.19 -12.19 -10.63
C VAL A 50 9.36 -13.61 -11.17
N LEU A 51 10.09 -14.45 -10.44
CA LEU A 51 10.26 -15.87 -10.72
C LEU A 51 9.14 -16.69 -10.07
N GLN A 52 8.83 -16.35 -8.81
CA GLN A 52 7.78 -16.99 -8.05
C GLN A 52 7.26 -16.02 -6.99
N MET A 53 5.97 -16.13 -6.66
CA MET A 53 5.39 -15.44 -5.52
C MET A 53 4.80 -16.46 -4.54
N LYS A 54 5.02 -16.23 -3.24
CA LYS A 54 4.47 -17.01 -2.14
C LYS A 54 3.95 -16.09 -1.05
N ASP A 55 2.64 -16.07 -0.86
CA ASP A 55 1.94 -15.19 0.08
C ASP A 55 2.30 -13.71 -0.09
N LYS A 56 3.24 -13.19 0.71
CA LYS A 56 3.73 -11.79 0.70
C LYS A 56 5.16 -11.65 0.21
N VAL A 57 5.76 -12.74 -0.29
CA VAL A 57 7.17 -12.83 -0.64
C VAL A 57 7.29 -13.08 -2.14
N PHE A 58 8.09 -12.27 -2.84
CA PHE A 58 8.50 -12.52 -4.22
C PHE A 58 9.93 -13.03 -4.26
N PHE A 59 10.16 -13.98 -5.14
CA PHE A 59 11.47 -14.40 -5.60
C PHE A 59 11.76 -13.66 -6.90
N LEU A 60 12.83 -12.87 -6.90
CA LEU A 60 13.20 -12.00 -8.00
C LEU A 60 14.46 -12.50 -8.70
N ASP A 61 14.50 -12.30 -10.02
CA ASP A 61 15.73 -12.42 -10.79
C ASP A 61 16.53 -11.11 -10.68
N ILE A 62 17.60 -11.14 -9.87
CA ILE A 62 18.51 -10.00 -9.69
C ILE A 62 19.93 -10.44 -10.06
N ASN A 63 20.52 -9.81 -11.08
CA ASN A 63 21.89 -10.06 -11.52
C ASN A 63 22.17 -11.55 -11.85
N ALA A 64 21.22 -12.26 -12.46
CA ALA A 64 21.29 -13.71 -12.72
C ALA A 64 21.48 -14.57 -11.46
N LYS A 65 21.11 -14.03 -10.29
CA LYS A 65 21.05 -14.73 -9.00
C LYS A 65 19.57 -14.81 -8.60
N ASN A 66 19.04 -16.02 -8.59
CA ASN A 66 17.60 -16.30 -8.66
C ASN A 66 16.80 -16.10 -7.35
N GLU A 67 17.39 -15.57 -6.27
CA GLU A 67 16.78 -15.74 -4.95
C GLU A 67 17.00 -14.55 -4.00
N THR A 68 16.49 -13.37 -4.36
CA THR A 68 16.29 -12.31 -3.36
C THR A 68 14.82 -12.25 -2.92
N PRO A 69 14.50 -12.58 -1.65
CA PRO A 69 13.14 -12.45 -1.14
C PRO A 69 12.78 -10.97 -0.97
N ALA A 70 11.76 -10.50 -1.69
CA ALA A 70 11.18 -9.18 -1.52
C ALA A 70 9.84 -9.29 -0.79
N THR A 71 9.65 -8.52 0.29
CA THR A 71 8.37 -8.47 1.02
C THR A 71 7.52 -7.31 0.51
N VAL A 72 6.22 -7.55 0.31
CA VAL A 72 5.26 -6.48 0.00
C VAL A 72 5.13 -5.54 1.19
N GLU A 73 5.54 -4.29 1.01
CA GLU A 73 5.09 -3.20 1.87
C GLU A 73 3.77 -2.63 1.30
N PRO A 74 2.64 -2.72 2.03
CA PRO A 74 1.40 -2.12 1.58
C PRO A 74 1.51 -0.60 1.69
N ASN A 75 1.95 0.08 0.63
CA ASN A 75 1.82 1.52 0.54
C ASN A 75 0.41 1.86 0.03
N ALA A 76 -0.37 2.58 0.84
CA ALA A 76 -1.70 3.06 0.44
C ALA A 76 -1.51 4.21 -0.56
N THR A 77 -1.42 3.88 -1.85
CA THR A 77 -1.46 4.87 -2.92
C THR A 77 -2.71 4.60 -3.75
N THR A 78 -3.75 5.38 -3.49
CA THR A 78 -4.93 5.47 -4.36
C THR A 78 -4.49 6.07 -5.70
N SER A 79 -4.21 5.24 -6.69
CA SER A 79 -4.24 5.64 -8.09
C SER A 79 -5.68 5.50 -8.59
N THR A 80 -6.41 6.61 -8.62
CA THR A 80 -7.65 6.75 -9.38
C THR A 80 -7.33 6.66 -10.87
N PRO A 81 -7.89 5.71 -11.64
CA PRO A 81 -7.91 5.86 -13.10
C PRO A 81 -8.94 6.94 -13.46
N ALA A 82 -8.50 7.97 -14.16
CA ALA A 82 -9.39 8.88 -14.86
C ALA A 82 -10.05 8.12 -16.00
N THR A 83 -11.38 7.97 -15.91
CA THR A 83 -12.22 7.64 -17.06
C THR A 83 -13.36 8.66 -17.04
N VAL A 84 -13.27 9.61 -17.97
CA VAL A 84 -14.35 10.50 -18.37
C VAL A 84 -15.17 9.80 -19.46
N GLU A 85 -16.44 10.22 -19.57
CA GLU A 85 -17.53 9.74 -20.46
C GLU A 85 -18.42 8.66 -19.78
N SER A 86 -19.72 8.83 -19.51
CA SER A 86 -20.73 9.83 -19.91
C SER A 86 -21.90 9.82 -18.88
N ASP A 87 -22.54 10.96 -18.63
CA ASP A 87 -23.90 11.08 -18.05
C ASP A 87 -24.96 10.49 -19.03
N PRO A 88 -26.25 10.25 -18.66
CA PRO A 88 -27.00 10.82 -17.53
C PRO A 88 -27.91 9.82 -16.75
N THR A 89 -28.41 10.25 -15.58
CA THR A 89 -29.85 10.28 -15.18
C THR A 89 -30.07 10.00 -13.68
N ALA A 90 -30.48 11.06 -12.98
CA ALA A 90 -31.35 11.15 -11.79
C ALA A 90 -31.31 10.03 -10.71
N SER A 91 -30.89 10.38 -9.48
CA SER A 91 -31.81 10.62 -8.33
C SER A 91 -31.14 10.59 -6.95
N THR A 92 -31.50 11.57 -6.12
CA THR A 92 -31.43 11.66 -4.62
C THR A 92 -30.08 11.91 -3.92
N PRO A 93 -29.91 13.02 -3.16
CA PRO A 93 -28.71 13.28 -2.38
C PRO A 93 -28.74 12.54 -1.04
N THR A 94 -28.02 11.41 -0.96
CA THR A 94 -27.69 10.79 0.34
C THR A 94 -26.46 11.50 0.90
N GLN A 95 -26.58 12.14 2.07
CA GLN A 95 -25.46 12.86 2.69
C GLN A 95 -24.31 11.91 3.03
N PRO A 96 -23.05 12.29 2.76
CA PRO A 96 -21.90 11.48 3.12
C PRO A 96 -21.77 11.38 4.64
N SER A 97 -21.78 10.13 5.14
CA SER A 97 -21.60 9.80 6.55
C SER A 97 -20.33 8.97 6.72
N THR A 98 -19.59 9.19 7.81
CA THR A 98 -18.41 8.38 8.13
C THR A 98 -18.81 6.97 8.58
N ARG A 99 -17.85 6.04 8.59
CA ARG A 99 -18.04 4.66 9.11
C ARG A 99 -18.58 4.60 10.54
N SER A 100 -18.42 5.66 11.34
CA SER A 100 -18.96 5.78 12.70
C SER A 100 -20.31 6.50 12.77
N GLY A 101 -20.94 6.81 11.63
CA GLY A 101 -22.22 7.50 11.54
C GLY A 101 -22.15 9.03 11.67
N ARG A 102 -20.96 9.64 11.61
CA ARG A 102 -20.82 11.10 11.74
C ARG A 102 -21.18 11.76 10.41
N LYS A 103 -22.14 12.69 10.45
CA LYS A 103 -22.50 13.54 9.30
C LYS A 103 -21.33 14.47 8.96
N VAL A 104 -20.87 14.43 7.71
CA VAL A 104 -19.80 15.30 7.23
C VAL A 104 -20.41 16.62 6.75
N HIS A 105 -20.04 17.73 7.37
CA HIS A 105 -20.38 19.07 6.90
C HIS A 105 -19.17 19.69 6.21
N LEU A 106 -19.24 19.91 4.90
CA LEU A 106 -18.17 20.56 4.16
C LEU A 106 -18.29 22.08 4.31
N PRO A 107 -17.22 22.80 4.70
CA PRO A 107 -17.24 24.26 4.79
C PRO A 107 -17.28 24.90 3.41
N THR A 108 -18.26 25.79 3.19
CA THR A 108 -18.55 26.50 1.92
C THR A 108 -17.58 27.64 1.60
N ARG A 109 -16.32 27.56 2.06
CA ARG A 109 -15.37 28.68 2.04
C ARG A 109 -14.68 28.92 0.69
N TYR A 110 -14.82 28.00 -0.26
CA TYR A 110 -14.28 28.13 -1.60
C TYR A 110 -15.40 27.81 -2.59
N ARG A 111 -16.05 28.85 -3.10
CA ARG A 111 -16.99 28.79 -4.21
C ARG A 111 -16.60 29.87 -5.22
#